data_AF-A0A6H2DPK2-F1
#
_entry.id   AF-A0A6H2DPK2-F1
#
_cell.length_a   1.000
_cell.length_b   1.000
_cell.length_c   1.000
_cell.angle_alpha   90.00
_cell.angle_beta   90.00
_cell.angle_gamma   90.00
#
_symmetry.space_group_name_H-M   'P 1'
#
loop_
_entity.id
_entity.type
_entity.pdbx_description
1 polymer ?
#
loop_
_entity_poly.entity_id
_entity_poly.type
_entity_poly.pdbx_seq_one_letter_code
_entity_poly.pdbx_strand_id
1 'polypeptide(L)'
;MDQGFTATVNDTGVNENIRNIAFETGTLSARIAVLERLAERVLFVNCAAYVYARHAVLNGSRNEDELQAEAQAAFQRQLKIAEDG
;
A
#
# COMPACT_ATOMS: atom_id res chain seq x y z
N MET A 1 11.46 38.64 -36.30
CA MET A 1 10.22 37.85 -36.25
C MET A 1 10.43 36.44 -35.66
N ASP A 2 11.53 36.18 -34.92
CA ASP A 2 11.88 34.84 -34.43
C ASP A 2 11.44 34.57 -32.98
N GLN A 3 11.39 35.61 -32.13
CA GLN A 3 11.14 35.46 -30.68
C GLN A 3 9.73 34.98 -30.30
N GLY A 4 8.72 35.25 -31.13
CA GLY A 4 7.35 34.79 -30.86
C GLY A 4 7.17 33.29 -31.07
N PHE A 5 7.79 32.74 -32.11
CA PHE A 5 7.72 31.30 -32.44
C PHE A 5 8.48 30.45 -31.41
N THR A 6 9.67 30.89 -31.00
CA THR A 6 10.45 30.20 -29.95
C THR A 6 9.74 30.20 -28.60
N ALA A 7 9.00 31.26 -28.26
CA ALA A 7 8.22 31.33 -27.03
C ALA A 7 7.05 30.31 -27.03
N THR A 8 6.35 30.17 -28.15
CA THR A 8 5.25 29.19 -28.30
C THR A 8 5.76 27.75 -28.27
N VAL A 9 6.90 27.46 -28.90
CA VAL A 9 7.52 26.12 -28.86
C VAL A 9 7.96 25.77 -27.44
N ASN A 10 8.54 26.73 -26.71
CA ASN A 10 8.93 26.52 -25.32
C ASN A 10 7.72 26.28 -24.39
N ASP A 11 6.65 27.08 -24.53
CA ASP A 11 5.41 26.89 -23.76
C ASP A 11 4.73 25.55 -24.08
N THR A 12 4.75 25.12 -25.35
CA THR A 12 4.24 23.80 -25.74
C THR A 12 5.04 22.67 -25.10
N GLY A 13 6.37 22.77 -25.09
CA GLY A 13 7.25 21.79 -24.43
C GLY A 13 7.07 21.75 -22.90
N VAL A 14 6.88 22.91 -22.26
CA VAL A 14 6.57 22.97 -20.82
C VAL A 14 5.23 22.32 -20.51
N ASN A 15 4.19 22.59 -21.30
CA ASN A 15 2.87 21.98 -21.12
C ASN A 15 2.87 20.46 -21.34
N GLU A 16 3.64 19.98 -22.32
CA GLU A 16 3.82 18.54 -22.56
C GLU A 16 4.53 17.86 -21.38
N ASN A 17 5.60 18.47 -20.86
CA ASN A 17 6.30 17.96 -19.67
C ASN A 17 5.38 17.90 -18.45
N ILE A 18 4.57 18.94 -18.19
CA ILE A 18 3.61 18.94 -17.08
C ILE A 18 2.59 17.81 -17.23
N ARG A 19 2.07 17.58 -18.45
CA ARG A 19 1.13 16.48 -18.70
C ARG A 19 1.78 15.12 -18.47
N ASN A 20 3.01 14.92 -18.93
CA ASN A 20 3.74 13.67 -18.74
C ASN A 20 4.01 13.40 -17.26
N ILE A 21 4.47 14.41 -16.51
CA ILE A 21 4.68 14.30 -15.07
C ILE A 21 3.36 13.98 -14.35
N ALA A 22 2.26 14.65 -14.70
CA ALA A 22 0.96 14.38 -14.09
C ALA A 22 0.47 12.95 -14.38
N PHE A 23 0.67 12.48 -15.61
CA PHE A 23 0.30 11.13 -16.02
C PHE A 23 1.14 10.06 -15.29
N GLU A 24 2.46 10.22 -15.24
CA GLU A 24 3.35 9.32 -14.53
C GLU A 24 3.08 9.32 -13.03
N THR A 25 2.84 10.50 -12.44
CA THR A 25 2.47 10.64 -11.03
C THR A 25 1.17 9.88 -10.75
N GLY A 26 0.13 10.08 -11.56
CA GLY A 26 -1.12 9.34 -11.41
C GLY A 26 -0.94 7.83 -11.54
N THR A 27 -0.08 7.39 -12.47
CA THR A 27 0.25 5.97 -12.66
C THR A 27 0.98 5.40 -11.43
N LEU A 28 1.95 6.13 -10.88
CA LEU A 28 2.66 5.73 -9.66
C LEU A 28 1.74 5.70 -8.45
N SER A 29 0.88 6.70 -8.27
CA SER A 29 -0.12 6.74 -7.20
C SER A 29 -1.06 5.52 -7.25
N ALA A 30 -1.54 5.16 -8.44
CA ALA A 30 -2.38 3.96 -8.61
C ALA A 30 -1.62 2.68 -8.24
N ARG A 31 -0.34 2.57 -8.60
CA ARG A 31 0.50 1.42 -8.24
C ARG A 31 0.77 1.35 -6.74
N ILE A 32 1.01 2.49 -6.07
CA ILE A 32 1.19 2.55 -4.62
C ILE A 32 -0.06 2.08 -3.89
N ALA A 33 -1.24 2.54 -4.29
CA ALA A 33 -2.51 2.09 -3.70
C ALA A 33 -2.73 0.56 -3.82
N VAL A 34 -2.26 -0.05 -4.90
CA VAL A 34 -2.28 -1.52 -5.04
C VAL A 34 -1.28 -2.19 -4.09
N LEU A 35 -0.08 -1.62 -3.95
CA LEU A 35 0.95 -2.14 -3.04
C LEU A 35 0.52 -2.04 -1.57
N GLU A 36 -0.12 -0.95 -1.16
CA GLU A 36 -0.67 -0.77 0.19
C GLU A 36 -1.68 -1.88 0.53
N ARG A 37 -2.63 -2.15 -0.38
CA ARG A 37 -3.60 -3.25 -0.21
C ARG A 37 -2.94 -4.63 -0.16
N LEU A 38 -1.88 -4.84 -0.94
CA LEU A 38 -1.12 -6.10 -0.89
C LEU A 38 -0.35 -6.23 0.43
N ALA A 39 0.24 -5.14 0.92
CA ALA A 39 0.95 -5.10 2.20
C ALA A 39 0.00 -5.41 3.36
N GLU A 40 -1.20 -4.81 3.39
CA GLU A 40 -2.23 -5.12 4.39
C GLU A 40 -2.62 -6.60 4.38
N ARG A 41 -2.82 -7.19 3.20
CA ARG A 41 -3.13 -8.62 3.06
C ARG A 41 -2.01 -9.51 3.56
N VAL A 42 -0.76 -9.19 3.23
CA VAL A 42 0.42 -9.92 3.70
C VAL A 42 0.56 -9.79 5.21
N LEU A 43 0.31 -8.62 5.78
CA LEU A 43 0.34 -8.39 7.22
C LEU A 43 -0.70 -9.26 7.93
N PHE A 44 -1.95 -9.29 7.44
CA PHE A 44 -2.98 -10.16 7.99
C PHE A 44 -2.59 -11.65 7.95
N VAL A 45 -2.09 -12.14 6.81
CA VAL A 45 -1.66 -13.54 6.65
C VAL A 45 -0.54 -13.89 7.63
N ASN A 46 0.43 -12.99 7.85
CA ASN A 46 1.49 -13.21 8.83
C ASN A 46 0.96 -13.27 10.27
N CYS A 47 0.03 -12.38 10.63
CA CYS A 47 -0.61 -12.43 11.95
C CYS A 47 -1.35 -13.75 12.18
N ALA A 48 -2.13 -14.19 11.20
CA ALA A 48 -2.79 -15.48 11.25
C ALA A 48 -1.77 -16.62 11.38
N ALA A 49 -0.81 -16.72 10.45
CA ALA A 49 0.20 -17.78 10.45
C ALA A 49 0.93 -17.91 11.80
N TYR A 50 1.30 -16.77 12.42
CA TYR A 50 1.90 -16.76 13.74
C TYR A 50 0.96 -17.32 14.82
N VAL A 51 -0.30 -16.88 14.86
CA VAL A 51 -1.29 -17.36 15.85
C VAL A 51 -1.52 -18.86 15.73
N TYR A 52 -1.71 -19.38 14.52
CA TYR A 52 -1.89 -20.82 14.29
C TYR A 52 -0.63 -21.62 14.64
N ALA A 53 0.56 -21.15 14.21
CA ALA A 53 1.81 -21.82 14.55
C ALA A 53 2.03 -21.88 16.06
N ARG A 54 1.78 -20.77 16.77
CA ARG A 54 1.87 -20.71 18.23
C ARG A 54 0.87 -21.65 18.90
N HIS A 55 -0.37 -21.70 18.43
CA HIS A 55 -1.39 -22.60 18.97
C HIS A 55 -1.02 -24.07 18.79
N ALA A 56 -0.52 -24.44 17.60
CA ALA A 56 -0.07 -25.80 17.30
C ALA A 56 1.07 -26.25 18.20
N VAL A 57 2.05 -25.37 18.46
CA VAL A 57 3.18 -25.67 19.36
C VAL A 57 2.74 -25.80 20.82
N LEU A 58 1.77 -25.01 21.26
CA LEU A 58 1.28 -25.01 22.64
C LEU A 58 0.22 -26.08 22.93
N ASN A 59 -0.11 -26.96 21.96
CA ASN A 59 -1.22 -27.92 22.05
C ASN A 59 -2.51 -27.25 22.56
N GLY A 60 -2.82 -26.06 22.05
CA GLY A 60 -3.92 -25.26 22.57
C GLY A 60 -5.28 -25.94 22.37
N SER A 61 -6.18 -25.82 23.36
CA SER A 61 -7.57 -26.30 23.26
C SER A 61 -8.50 -25.32 22.53
N ARG A 62 -7.96 -24.22 22.01
CA ARG A 62 -8.73 -23.14 21.38
C ARG A 62 -9.33 -23.59 20.06
N ASN A 63 -10.54 -23.12 19.78
CA ASN A 63 -11.25 -23.41 18.53
C ASN A 63 -10.86 -22.41 17.41
N GLU A 64 -11.33 -22.68 16.19
CA GLU A 64 -11.01 -21.87 15.01
C GLU A 64 -11.43 -20.40 15.16
N ASP A 65 -12.62 -20.15 15.70
CA ASP A 65 -13.17 -18.81 15.88
C ASP A 65 -12.32 -17.97 16.84
N GLU A 66 -11.82 -18.58 17.92
CA GLU A 66 -10.92 -17.95 18.88
C GLU A 66 -9.57 -17.60 18.25
N LEU A 67 -9.03 -18.47 17.39
CA LEU A 67 -7.77 -18.22 16.67
C LEU A 67 -7.93 -17.11 15.63
N GLN A 68 -9.04 -17.12 14.90
CA GLN A 68 -9.34 -16.06 13.92
C GLN A 68 -9.57 -14.71 14.61
N ALA A 69 -10.24 -14.68 15.76
CA ALA A 69 -10.41 -13.46 16.55
C ALA A 69 -9.07 -12.92 17.08
N GLU A 70 -8.17 -13.79 17.55
CA GLU A 70 -6.82 -13.39 17.97
C GLU A 70 -6.00 -12.84 16.80
N ALA A 71 -6.03 -13.51 15.65
CA ALA A 71 -5.35 -13.07 14.43
C ALA A 71 -5.85 -11.69 13.98
N GLN A 72 -7.16 -11.47 13.97
CA GLN A 72 -7.76 -10.17 13.66
C GLN A 72 -7.32 -9.10 14.67
N ALA A 73 -7.35 -9.39 15.97
CA ALA A 73 -6.93 -8.44 16.99
C ALA A 73 -5.43 -8.10 16.85
N ALA A 74 -4.58 -9.08 16.51
CA ALA A 74 -3.16 -8.86 16.24
C ALA A 74 -2.94 -7.98 15.01
N PHE A 75 -3.66 -8.26 13.92
CA PHE A 75 -3.62 -7.45 12.70
C PHE A 75 -4.01 -5.99 12.97
N GLN A 76 -5.10 -5.74 13.71
CA GLN A 76 -5.54 -4.39 14.06
C GLN A 76 -4.49 -3.63 14.90
N ARG A 77 -3.79 -4.31 15.82
CA ARG A 77 -2.67 -3.70 16.56
C ARG A 77 -1.52 -3.32 15.63
N GLN A 78 -1.17 -4.18 14.67
CA GLN A 78 -0.09 -3.91 13.74
C GLN A 78 -0.44 -2.78 12.75
N LEU A 79 -1.68 -2.70 12.28
CA LEU A 79 -2.14 -1.56 11.47
C LEU A 79 -1.99 -0.24 12.22
N LYS A 80 -2.45 -0.18 13.48
CA LYS A 80 -2.30 1.02 14.30
C LYS A 80 -0.84 1.45 14.44
N ILE A 81 0.08 0.49 14.65
CA ILE A 81 1.52 0.78 14.73
C ILE A 81 2.04 1.35 13.40
N ALA A 82 1.54 0.85 12.26
CA ALA A 82 1.94 1.32 10.94
C ALA A 82 1.36 2.71 10.59
N GLU A 83 0.19 3.06 11.14
CA GLU A 83 -0.43 4.39 10.98
C GLU A 83 0.20 5.46 11.90
N ASP A 84 0.68 5.07 13.07
CA ASP A 84 1.31 5.96 14.06
C ASP A 84 2.79 6.28 13.74
N GLY A 85 3.41 5.61 12.76
CA GLY A 85 4.83 5.73 12.41
C GLY A 85 5.10 6.56 11.15
#